data_AF-A0AAN9V1T1-F1
#
_entry.id   AF-A0AAN9V1T1-F1
#
_cell.length_a   1.000
_cell.length_b   1.000
_cell.length_c   1.000
_cell.angle_alpha   90.00
_cell.angle_beta   90.00
_cell.angle_gamma   90.00
#
_symmetry.space_group_name_H-M   'P 1'
#
loop_
_entity.id
_entity.type
_entity.pdbx_description
1 polymer ?
#
loop_
_entity_poly.entity_id
_entity_poly.type
_entity_poly.pdbx_seq_one_letter_code
_entity_poly.pdbx_strand_id
1 'polypeptide(L)'
;MQPRPEAVQGFWTYDGKLRYKDIPRRNALEIRTLCFPEEYPPCQDKPDEKDVLAEDWEPPDVLDRKFAMAQFSHYALPFSRSFTQDKMIKLLKDALLAGKFEHVPREMLVLEADLRAQYTPLKEAYDAEMEQDRLVDMKRREDFSMKASIDQGLFIQKYFLDARGRPDMTIMPSAIMVPSSFGGDPLPFQTVRYAKNVPSLRTKIEKFGALDVAFVGWTDAAIKKARDQYADKHAAQEAEVAIPYEVHRENRAQAAHGTYSKTSHQAPPKQAPHNQTLIPNASVVGKYKVSSPDIENGFCTQGDMMLKIYATKTPDFYVGEFDIGILEGVMVLSTDEAQLTKYLDLARTLDGLDNGERSDTSGSSDDDSVEELGHTIKHTGNSKRKGGASEVSQAPKRAKTSSTGPLTSPPTLWLQWRGRDTGTNEAQLGGYAEKMGHINFSCSQELVRFSGVIWLDHMAKFSGRKVSDDPGKRTMGWSDFSQW
;
A
#
# COMPACT_ATOMS: atom_id res chain seq x y z
N MET A 1 -17.27 48.85 11.54
CA MET A 1 -16.58 47.65 12.08
C MET A 1 -17.64 46.82 12.75
N GLN A 2 -17.73 45.53 12.47
CA GLN A 2 -18.60 44.64 13.24
C GLN A 2 -17.69 43.71 14.03
N PRO A 3 -17.80 43.67 15.36
CA PRO A 3 -17.21 42.59 16.13
C PRO A 3 -18.04 41.36 15.82
N ARG A 4 -17.56 40.51 14.91
CA ARG A 4 -18.15 39.19 14.73
C ARG A 4 -17.16 38.16 15.23
N PRO A 5 -17.49 37.42 16.30
CA PRO A 5 -16.85 36.15 16.51
C PRO A 5 -17.27 35.28 15.32
N GLU A 6 -16.30 34.85 14.51
CA GLU A 6 -16.57 33.89 13.45
C GLU A 6 -16.51 32.50 14.06
N ALA A 7 -17.66 31.81 14.02
CA ALA A 7 -17.68 30.36 14.24
C ALA A 7 -17.15 29.70 12.96
N VAL A 8 -15.87 29.38 12.92
CA VAL A 8 -15.30 28.59 11.82
C VAL A 8 -15.36 27.14 12.25
N GLN A 9 -16.19 26.34 11.57
CA GLN A 9 -16.28 24.87 11.77
C GLN A 9 -16.60 24.42 13.21
N GLY A 10 -17.36 25.22 13.97
CA GLY A 10 -17.77 24.88 15.34
C GLY A 10 -16.78 25.31 16.43
N PHE A 11 -15.69 25.99 16.08
CA PHE A 11 -14.72 26.57 17.01
C PHE A 11 -14.91 28.09 17.09
N TRP A 12 -14.90 28.64 18.30
CA TRP A 12 -14.92 30.09 18.53
C TRP A 12 -13.48 30.60 18.54
N THR A 13 -13.06 31.34 17.52
CA THR A 13 -11.75 32.03 17.54
C THR A 13 -11.95 33.53 17.73
N TYR A 14 -11.74 33.99 18.96
CA TYR A 14 -11.57 35.41 19.25
C TYR A 14 -10.12 35.63 19.70
N ASP A 15 -9.31 36.14 18.78
CA ASP A 15 -7.88 36.44 18.98
C ASP A 15 -7.64 37.77 19.72
N GLY A 16 -8.71 38.43 20.18
CA GLY A 16 -8.61 39.73 20.86
C GLY A 16 -8.31 40.91 19.93
N LYS A 17 -8.35 40.72 18.60
CA LYS A 17 -8.04 41.76 17.61
C LYS A 17 -9.31 42.36 17.01
N LEU A 18 -9.36 43.69 16.95
CA LEU A 18 -10.39 44.39 16.20
C LEU A 18 -10.14 44.20 14.70
N ARG A 19 -11.14 43.72 13.97
CA ARG A 19 -11.05 43.49 12.52
C ARG A 19 -11.97 44.41 11.73
N TYR A 20 -11.51 44.84 10.56
CA TYR A 20 -12.33 45.51 9.55
C TYR A 20 -12.26 44.71 8.26
N LYS A 21 -13.39 44.10 7.86
CA LYS A 21 -13.42 43.12 6.74
C LYS A 21 -12.36 42.04 6.91
N ASP A 22 -12.34 41.45 8.09
CA ASP A 22 -11.45 40.33 8.49
C ASP A 22 -9.96 40.68 8.59
N ILE A 23 -9.59 41.94 8.38
CA ILE A 23 -8.21 42.43 8.49
C ILE A 23 -8.00 43.06 9.87
N PRO A 24 -7.05 42.53 10.69
CA PRO A 24 -6.76 43.08 12.01
C PRO A 24 -6.03 44.43 11.90
N ARG A 25 -6.07 45.23 12.97
CA ARG A 25 -5.24 46.43 13.07
C ARG A 25 -3.76 46.02 13.14
N ARG A 26 -2.93 46.62 12.28
CA ARG A 26 -1.47 46.53 12.33
C ARG A 26 -0.89 47.76 13.02
N ASN A 27 0.18 47.60 13.80
CA ASN A 27 0.89 48.74 14.38
C ASN A 27 1.74 49.45 13.30
N ALA A 28 2.23 50.66 13.60
CA ALA A 28 2.99 51.46 12.63
C ALA A 28 4.23 50.73 12.07
N LEU A 29 4.94 49.96 12.91
CA LEU A 29 6.14 49.23 12.50
C LEU A 29 5.78 48.12 11.51
N GLU A 30 4.74 47.35 11.79
CA GLU A 30 4.24 46.28 10.90
C GLU A 30 3.80 46.85 9.54
N ILE A 31 3.04 47.96 9.53
CA ILE A 31 2.64 48.62 8.28
C ILE A 31 3.87 49.13 7.53
N ARG A 32 4.91 49.59 8.23
CA ARG A 32 6.16 50.06 7.63
C ARG A 32 6.94 48.94 6.98
N THR A 33 7.11 47.82 7.67
CA THR A 33 7.76 46.63 7.11
C THR A 33 7.06 46.15 5.84
N LEU A 34 5.72 46.21 5.79
CA LEU A 34 4.95 45.86 4.59
C LEU A 34 5.07 46.90 3.46
N CYS A 35 5.10 48.19 3.80
CA CYS A 35 5.17 49.27 2.82
C CYS A 35 6.57 49.47 2.22
N PHE A 36 7.61 49.17 2.99
CA PHE A 36 9.02 49.42 2.68
C PHE A 36 9.87 48.18 3.03
N PRO A 37 9.63 47.02 2.40
CA PRO A 37 10.36 45.79 2.70
C PRO A 37 11.88 45.94 2.50
N GLU A 38 12.31 46.86 1.64
CA GLU A 38 13.71 47.21 1.43
C GLU A 38 14.42 47.78 2.68
N GLU A 39 13.68 48.40 3.60
CA GLU A 39 14.24 48.92 4.88
C GLU A 39 14.43 47.79 5.91
N TYR A 40 13.80 46.64 5.70
CA TYR A 40 13.77 45.49 6.62
C TYR A 40 14.17 44.22 5.87
N PRO A 41 15.44 44.10 5.45
CA PRO A 41 15.90 42.88 4.80
C PRO A 41 15.60 41.68 5.71
N PRO A 42 15.17 40.54 5.14
CA PRO A 42 14.86 39.35 5.92
C PRO A 42 16.08 39.01 6.78
N CYS A 43 15.87 38.95 8.10
CA CYS A 43 16.92 38.61 9.04
C CYS A 43 17.39 37.19 8.71
N GLN A 44 18.57 37.06 8.10
CA GLN A 44 19.14 35.77 7.68
C GLN A 44 19.43 34.83 8.88
N ASP A 45 19.38 35.36 10.10
CA ASP A 45 19.65 34.63 11.34
C ASP A 45 18.42 34.06 12.04
N LYS A 46 17.21 34.25 11.48
CA LYS A 46 16.07 33.45 11.93
C LYS A 46 16.13 32.12 11.18
N PRO A 47 16.51 30.99 11.83
CA PRO A 47 16.36 29.69 11.21
C PRO A 47 14.92 29.56 10.73
N ASP A 48 14.68 28.75 9.70
CA ASP A 48 13.35 28.39 9.17
C ASP A 48 12.43 27.85 10.30
N GLU A 49 11.95 28.71 11.21
CA GLU A 49 10.78 28.50 12.04
C GLU A 49 9.57 28.66 11.13
N LYS A 50 9.50 27.75 10.15
CA LYS A 50 8.24 27.16 9.73
C LYS A 50 7.75 26.26 10.86
N ASP A 51 7.56 26.80 12.07
CA ASP A 51 6.65 26.19 13.02
C ASP A 51 5.24 26.63 12.59
N VAL A 52 4.83 26.02 11.48
CA VAL A 52 3.48 25.99 10.93
C VAL A 52 2.67 25.07 11.84
N LEU A 53 2.55 25.45 13.11
CA LEU A 53 1.50 24.94 13.98
C LEU A 53 0.42 26.01 13.98
N ALA A 54 -0.60 25.68 13.21
CA ALA A 54 -1.74 26.50 12.87
C ALA A 54 -2.63 26.82 14.07
N GLU A 55 -2.36 27.93 14.76
CA GLU A 55 -3.37 28.55 15.62
C GLU A 55 -3.71 30.00 15.23
N ASP A 56 -2.80 30.73 14.57
CA ASP A 56 -3.08 32.07 14.05
C ASP A 56 -2.91 32.14 12.53
N TRP A 57 -3.87 31.58 11.77
CA TRP A 57 -3.97 31.90 10.34
C TRP A 57 -4.31 33.38 10.19
N GLU A 58 -3.29 34.23 10.15
CA GLU A 58 -3.43 35.57 9.63
C GLU A 58 -3.42 35.48 8.11
N PRO A 59 -4.46 35.97 7.40
CA PRO A 59 -4.41 36.00 5.95
C PRO A 59 -3.12 36.72 5.53
N PRO A 60 -2.44 36.25 4.46
CA PRO A 60 -1.18 36.87 4.04
C PRO A 60 -1.38 38.37 3.92
N ASP A 61 -0.48 39.15 4.51
CA ASP A 61 -0.50 40.61 4.50
C ASP A 61 -0.21 41.14 3.08
N VAL A 62 -1.13 40.87 2.16
CA VAL A 62 -1.09 41.42 0.82
C VAL A 62 -1.43 42.88 0.94
N LEU A 63 -0.45 43.74 0.62
CA LEU A 63 -0.61 45.18 0.60
C LEU A 63 -1.55 45.58 -0.56
N ASP A 64 -2.85 45.43 -0.32
CA ASP A 64 -3.90 45.69 -1.29
C ASP A 64 -4.83 46.83 -0.84
N ARG A 65 -5.84 47.12 -1.66
CA ARG A 65 -6.83 48.15 -1.36
C ARG A 65 -7.64 47.83 -0.10
N LYS A 66 -7.97 46.56 0.17
CA LYS A 66 -8.78 46.18 1.35
C LYS A 66 -7.98 46.40 2.62
N PHE A 67 -6.71 45.99 2.63
CA PHE A 67 -5.79 46.21 3.73
C PHE A 67 -5.65 47.70 4.05
N ALA A 68 -5.36 48.53 3.04
CA ALA A 68 -5.26 49.97 3.25
C ALA A 68 -6.55 50.54 3.86
N MET A 69 -7.72 50.22 3.28
CA MET A 69 -9.02 50.67 3.82
C MET A 69 -9.25 50.23 5.28
N ALA A 70 -8.83 49.02 5.64
CA ALA A 70 -8.94 48.50 7.00
C ALA A 70 -8.08 49.31 7.97
N GLN A 71 -6.80 49.53 7.64
CA GLN A 71 -5.92 50.34 8.47
C GLN A 71 -6.41 51.79 8.60
N PHE A 72 -6.82 52.44 7.50
CA PHE A 72 -7.44 53.77 7.59
C PHE A 72 -8.65 53.80 8.53
N SER A 73 -9.48 52.76 8.50
CA SER A 73 -10.65 52.67 9.37
C SER A 73 -10.24 52.49 10.85
N HIS A 74 -9.26 51.63 11.14
CA HIS A 74 -8.74 51.38 12.50
C HIS A 74 -8.13 52.62 13.16
N TYR A 75 -7.51 53.48 12.36
CA TYR A 75 -6.88 54.72 12.84
C TYR A 75 -7.79 55.96 12.66
N ALA A 76 -9.06 55.76 12.31
CA ALA A 76 -10.04 56.82 12.00
C ALA A 76 -9.53 57.89 11.02
N LEU A 77 -8.68 57.48 10.08
CA LEU A 77 -8.10 58.36 9.08
C LEU A 77 -9.05 58.45 7.87
N PRO A 78 -9.30 59.66 7.33
CA PRO A 78 -10.24 59.84 6.23
C PRO A 78 -9.70 59.26 4.92
N PHE A 79 -10.56 58.58 4.17
CA PHE A 79 -10.26 58.11 2.82
C PHE A 79 -11.53 58.04 1.97
N SER A 80 -11.39 58.05 0.64
CA SER A 80 -12.52 57.81 -0.24
C SER A 80 -12.60 56.35 -0.67
N ARG A 81 -13.79 55.77 -0.61
CA ARG A 81 -14.05 54.43 -1.15
C ARG A 81 -13.86 54.37 -2.66
N SER A 82 -13.89 55.49 -3.39
CA SER A 82 -13.68 55.51 -4.85
C SER A 82 -12.22 55.47 -5.28
N PHE A 83 -11.26 55.53 -4.35
CA PHE A 83 -9.84 55.50 -4.71
C PHE A 83 -9.41 54.14 -5.25
N THR A 84 -8.55 54.17 -6.27
CA THR A 84 -7.87 53.00 -6.83
C THR A 84 -6.89 52.40 -5.82
N GLN A 85 -6.44 51.17 -6.06
CA GLN A 85 -5.48 50.50 -5.19
C GLN A 85 -4.19 51.31 -5.03
N ASP A 86 -3.56 51.73 -6.13
CA ASP A 86 -2.30 52.48 -6.09
C ASP A 86 -2.44 53.79 -5.31
N LYS A 87 -3.58 54.48 -5.48
CA LYS A 87 -3.88 55.70 -4.74
C LYS A 87 -4.06 55.44 -3.24
N MET A 88 -4.72 54.34 -2.87
CA MET A 88 -4.90 53.95 -1.47
C MET A 88 -3.57 53.56 -0.81
N ILE A 89 -2.72 52.78 -1.49
CA ILE A 89 -1.41 52.38 -1.00
C ILE A 89 -0.49 53.59 -0.88
N LYS A 90 -0.49 54.49 -1.86
CA LYS A 90 0.27 55.75 -1.78
C LYS A 90 -0.17 56.57 -0.56
N LEU A 91 -1.48 56.74 -0.37
CA LEU A 91 -2.02 57.46 0.79
C LEU A 91 -1.60 56.79 2.11
N LEU A 92 -1.57 55.45 2.16
CA LEU A 92 -1.15 54.68 3.33
C LEU A 92 0.32 54.97 3.67
N LYS A 93 1.21 54.92 2.66
CA LYS A 93 2.64 55.25 2.82
C LYS A 93 2.83 56.70 3.28
N ASP A 94 2.13 57.64 2.67
CA ASP A 94 2.23 59.07 3.03
C ASP A 94 1.76 59.32 4.47
N ALA A 95 0.65 58.70 4.89
CA ALA A 95 0.14 58.82 6.25
C ALA A 95 1.06 58.15 7.29
N LEU A 96 1.71 57.04 6.92
CA LEU A 96 2.71 56.36 7.74
C LEU A 96 3.97 57.21 7.95
N LEU A 97 4.53 57.78 6.88
CA LEU A 97 5.68 58.68 6.98
C LEU A 97 5.37 59.95 7.78
N ALA A 98 4.10 60.37 7.81
CA ALA A 98 3.62 61.48 8.61
C ALA A 98 3.30 61.12 10.09
N GLY A 99 3.59 59.89 10.54
CA GLY A 99 3.36 59.46 11.93
C GLY A 99 1.88 59.26 12.31
N LYS A 100 0.96 59.24 11.34
CA LYS A 100 -0.48 59.17 11.62
C LYS A 100 -0.95 57.81 12.14
N PHE A 101 -0.12 56.79 12.03
CA PHE A 101 -0.37 55.44 12.57
C PHE A 101 0.27 55.22 13.95
N GLU A 102 0.91 56.23 14.55
CA GLU A 102 1.49 56.11 15.90
C GLU A 102 0.43 56.20 17.00
N HIS A 103 -0.73 56.80 16.70
CA HIS A 103 -1.78 57.07 17.67
C HIS A 103 -3.10 56.43 17.23
N VAL A 104 -3.60 55.50 18.03
CA VAL A 104 -4.93 54.92 17.84
C VAL A 104 -5.97 55.86 18.47
N PRO A 105 -7.07 56.18 17.77
CA PRO A 105 -8.17 56.95 18.33
C PRO A 105 -8.70 56.35 19.64
N ARG A 106 -9.03 57.22 20.60
CA ARG A 106 -9.52 56.79 21.91
C ARG A 106 -10.79 55.95 21.80
N GLU A 107 -11.69 56.23 20.87
CA GLU A 107 -12.91 55.43 20.69
C GLU A 107 -12.60 53.99 20.30
N MET A 108 -11.56 53.76 19.50
CA MET A 108 -11.15 52.41 19.08
C MET A 108 -10.51 51.64 20.23
N LEU A 109 -9.72 52.32 21.08
CA LEU A 109 -9.15 51.70 22.28
C LEU A 109 -10.23 51.29 23.29
N VAL A 110 -11.24 52.14 23.49
CA VAL A 110 -12.40 51.83 24.35
C VAL A 110 -13.16 50.63 23.78
N LEU A 111 -13.45 50.63 22.47
CA LEU A 111 -14.12 49.51 21.81
C LEU A 111 -13.33 48.19 21.94
N GLU A 112 -12.01 48.22 21.76
CA GLU A 112 -11.16 47.04 21.95
C GLU A 112 -11.19 46.51 23.39
N ALA A 113 -11.15 47.41 24.38
CA ALA A 113 -11.24 47.04 25.77
C ALA A 113 -12.61 46.42 26.12
N ASP A 114 -13.70 47.02 25.64
CA ASP A 114 -15.07 46.54 25.87
C ASP A 114 -15.28 45.16 25.24
N LEU A 115 -14.77 44.95 24.02
CA LEU A 115 -14.86 43.64 23.36
C LEU A 115 -14.02 42.61 24.10
N ARG A 116 -12.77 42.93 24.46
CA ARG A 116 -11.93 42.02 25.24
C ARG A 116 -12.63 41.62 26.54
N ALA A 117 -13.19 42.57 27.27
CA ALA A 117 -13.92 42.29 28.51
C ALA A 117 -15.15 41.38 28.30
N GLN A 118 -15.85 41.50 27.17
CA GLN A 118 -16.99 40.63 26.83
C GLN A 118 -16.56 39.22 26.41
N TYR A 119 -15.47 39.09 25.65
CA TYR A 119 -15.07 37.80 25.07
C TYR A 119 -14.13 36.99 25.95
N THR A 120 -13.33 37.61 26.82
CA THR A 120 -12.46 36.88 27.77
C THR A 120 -13.23 35.80 28.55
N PRO A 121 -14.37 36.07 29.22
CA PRO A 121 -15.09 35.03 29.94
C PRO A 121 -15.69 33.95 29.02
N LEU A 122 -16.06 34.28 27.78
CA LEU A 122 -16.55 33.30 26.81
C LEU A 122 -15.44 32.36 26.34
N LYS A 123 -14.24 32.91 26.09
CA LYS A 123 -13.06 32.13 25.74
C LYS A 123 -12.66 31.22 26.89
N GLU A 124 -12.60 31.74 28.12
CA GLU A 124 -12.30 30.93 29.30
C GLU A 124 -13.30 29.80 29.51
N ALA A 125 -14.60 30.06 29.32
CA ALA A 125 -15.63 29.03 29.41
C ALA A 125 -15.48 27.95 28.32
N TYR A 126 -15.16 28.36 27.09
CA TYR A 126 -14.92 27.45 25.98
C TYR A 126 -13.66 26.60 26.18
N ASP A 127 -12.56 27.22 26.58
CA ASP A 127 -11.30 26.52 26.87
C ASP A 127 -11.50 25.49 27.99
N ALA A 128 -12.30 25.82 29.02
CA ALA A 128 -12.66 24.89 30.08
C ALA A 128 -13.55 23.73 29.59
N GLU A 129 -14.52 23.98 28.70
CA GLU A 129 -15.34 22.94 28.07
C GLU A 129 -14.46 21.98 27.23
N MET A 130 -13.57 22.54 26.40
CA MET A 130 -12.65 21.75 25.59
C MET A 130 -11.67 20.93 26.43
N GLU A 131 -11.14 21.48 27.52
CA GLU A 131 -10.32 20.74 28.48
C GLU A 131 -11.11 19.57 29.08
N GLN A 132 -12.37 19.80 29.48
CA GLN A 132 -13.24 18.75 30.00
C GLN A 132 -13.49 17.64 28.96
N ASP A 133 -13.77 18.01 27.72
CA ASP A 133 -13.97 17.05 26.63
C ASP A 133 -12.71 16.23 26.33
N ARG A 134 -11.54 16.87 26.30
CA ARG A 134 -10.24 16.18 26.19
C ARG A 134 -10.02 15.21 27.36
N LEU A 135 -10.36 15.62 28.59
CA LEU A 135 -10.29 14.75 29.77
C LEU A 135 -11.23 13.54 29.66
N VAL A 136 -12.43 13.72 29.09
CA VAL A 136 -13.39 12.64 28.81
C VAL A 136 -12.84 11.70 27.75
N ASP A 137 -12.31 12.21 26.63
CA ASP A 137 -11.73 11.35 25.59
C ASP A 137 -10.52 10.56 26.13
N MET A 138 -9.63 11.21 26.89
CA MET A 138 -8.53 10.54 27.58
C MET A 138 -9.01 9.43 28.54
N LYS A 139 -10.19 9.55 29.15
CA LYS A 139 -10.73 8.47 30.00
C LYS A 139 -11.18 7.27 29.17
N ARG A 140 -11.66 7.49 27.94
CA ARG A 140 -12.16 6.44 27.02
C ARG A 140 -11.02 5.60 26.41
N ARG A 141 -9.83 6.18 26.23
CA ARG A 141 -8.67 5.45 25.71
C ARG A 141 -8.14 4.44 26.72
N GLU A 142 -7.73 3.27 26.25
CA GLU A 142 -7.16 2.22 27.12
C GLU A 142 -5.67 2.46 27.39
N ASP A 143 -4.89 2.68 26.34
CA ASP A 143 -3.43 2.84 26.40
C ASP A 143 -2.99 4.29 26.66
N PHE A 144 -1.81 4.44 27.26
CA PHE A 144 -1.20 5.73 27.59
C PHE A 144 -0.70 6.50 26.37
N SER A 145 -0.29 5.86 25.27
CA SER A 145 0.05 6.58 24.04
C SER A 145 -1.16 7.27 23.44
N MET A 146 -2.29 6.58 23.31
CA MET A 146 -3.54 7.20 22.84
C MET A 146 -4.04 8.31 23.76
N LYS A 147 -3.75 8.24 25.07
CA LYS A 147 -4.08 9.31 26.02
C LYS A 147 -3.17 10.51 25.83
N ALA A 148 -1.87 10.27 25.67
CA ALA A 148 -0.87 11.33 25.48
C ALA A 148 -1.02 12.04 24.13
N SER A 149 -1.52 11.34 23.09
CA SER A 149 -1.73 11.93 21.77
C SER A 149 -2.88 12.94 21.71
N ILE A 150 -3.77 12.98 22.72
CA ILE A 150 -4.87 13.95 22.78
C ILE A 150 -4.33 15.33 23.14
N ASP A 151 -3.56 15.41 24.23
CA ASP A 151 -2.93 16.63 24.73
C ASP A 151 -1.86 16.23 25.76
N GLN A 152 -0.59 16.46 25.45
CA GLN A 152 0.52 16.01 26.29
C GLN A 152 0.62 16.80 27.60
N GLY A 153 0.22 18.08 27.60
CA GLY A 153 0.23 18.91 28.80
C GLY A 153 -0.83 18.43 29.80
N LEU A 154 -2.06 18.28 29.32
CA LEU A 154 -3.18 17.77 30.10
C LEU A 154 -2.96 16.32 30.55
N PHE A 155 -2.28 15.51 29.74
CA PHE A 155 -1.85 14.17 30.11
C PHE A 155 -0.91 14.18 31.32
N ILE A 156 0.15 15.00 31.28
CA ILE A 156 1.08 15.12 32.41
C ILE A 156 0.38 15.69 33.65
N GLN A 157 -0.48 16.69 33.48
CA GLN A 157 -1.27 17.26 34.56
C GLN A 157 -2.15 16.20 35.23
N LYS A 158 -2.88 15.41 34.45
CA LYS A 158 -3.83 14.41 34.95
C LYS A 158 -3.18 13.27 35.73
N TYR A 159 -1.99 12.82 35.31
CA TYR A 159 -1.37 11.63 35.90
C TYR A 159 -0.27 11.94 36.90
N PHE A 160 0.29 13.16 36.92
CA PHE A 160 1.42 13.48 37.81
C PHE A 160 1.21 14.72 38.69
N LEU A 161 0.15 15.51 38.49
CA LEU A 161 -0.09 16.73 39.26
C LEU A 161 -1.41 16.66 40.06
N ASP A 162 -1.42 17.24 41.26
CA ASP A 162 -2.63 17.44 42.05
C ASP A 162 -3.54 18.54 41.45
N ALA A 163 -4.71 18.75 42.06
CA ALA A 163 -5.65 19.80 41.66
C ALA A 163 -5.08 21.23 41.75
N ARG A 164 -3.91 21.42 42.37
CA ARG A 164 -3.18 22.70 42.48
C ARG A 164 -1.97 22.76 41.54
N GLY A 165 -1.80 21.78 40.65
CA GLY A 165 -0.68 21.70 39.73
C GLY A 165 0.65 21.29 40.38
N ARG A 166 0.63 20.75 41.60
CA ARG A 166 1.84 20.32 42.30
C ARG A 166 2.11 18.84 42.05
N PRO A 167 3.38 18.42 41.95
CA PRO A 167 3.71 17.00 41.78
C PRO A 167 3.09 16.14 42.89
N ASP A 168 2.39 15.07 42.51
CA ASP A 168 1.76 14.14 43.45
C ASP A 168 2.01 12.69 43.05
N MET A 169 2.89 12.03 43.82
CA MET A 169 3.27 10.65 43.62
C MET A 169 2.15 9.64 43.89
N THR A 170 1.09 10.05 44.60
CA THR A 170 -0.02 9.16 44.96
C THR A 170 -0.99 8.92 43.81
N ILE A 171 -1.04 9.84 42.83
CA ILE A 171 -1.90 9.74 41.64
C ILE A 171 -1.41 8.63 40.70
N MET A 172 -0.10 8.60 40.44
CA MET A 172 0.54 7.62 39.58
C MET A 172 1.86 7.14 40.20
N PRO A 173 1.83 6.17 41.12
CA PRO A 173 3.04 5.70 41.79
C PRO A 173 3.96 4.89 40.87
N SER A 174 3.40 4.25 39.84
CA SER A 174 4.13 3.45 38.85
C SER A 174 4.61 4.32 37.69
N ALA A 175 5.71 3.92 37.04
CA ALA A 175 6.09 4.55 35.78
C ALA A 175 5.11 4.16 34.67
N ILE A 176 4.82 5.10 33.77
CA ILE A 176 4.02 4.88 32.58
C ILE A 176 4.93 4.81 31.35
N MET A 177 4.44 4.12 30.32
CA MET A 177 5.11 3.96 29.04
C MET A 177 4.26 4.64 27.96
N VAL A 178 4.93 5.38 27.07
CA VAL A 178 4.34 6.07 25.93
C VAL A 178 5.15 5.66 24.70
N PRO A 179 4.86 4.50 24.09
CA PRO A 179 5.45 4.12 22.82
C PRO A 179 5.01 5.03 21.67
N SER A 180 5.91 5.18 20.71
CA SER A 180 5.63 5.77 19.39
C SER A 180 4.56 4.95 18.66
N SER A 181 3.61 5.61 17.98
CA SER A 181 2.58 4.92 17.20
C SER A 181 3.13 4.31 15.90
N PHE A 182 4.20 4.91 15.37
CA PHE A 182 4.93 4.48 14.18
C PHE A 182 6.36 5.02 14.22
N GLY A 183 7.22 4.57 13.30
CA GLY A 183 8.59 5.09 13.20
C GLY A 183 8.59 6.60 12.89
N GLY A 184 9.25 7.39 13.74
CA GLY A 184 9.38 8.84 13.56
C GLY A 184 8.25 9.70 14.16
N ASP A 185 7.29 9.10 14.88
CA ASP A 185 6.29 9.87 15.63
C ASP A 185 6.96 10.62 16.81
N PRO A 186 6.82 11.96 16.91
CA PRO A 186 7.48 12.76 17.92
C PRO A 186 6.86 12.63 19.33
N LEU A 187 5.75 11.88 19.48
CA LEU A 187 5.00 11.77 20.73
C LEU A 187 5.85 11.42 21.96
N PRO A 188 6.78 10.44 21.93
CA PRO A 188 7.66 10.17 23.06
C PRO A 188 8.49 11.40 23.47
N PHE A 189 9.04 12.13 22.50
CA PHE A 189 9.86 13.31 22.73
C PHE A 189 9.04 14.48 23.27
N GLN A 190 7.85 14.70 22.72
CA GLN A 190 6.92 15.73 23.20
C GLN A 190 6.48 15.44 24.64
N THR A 191 6.10 14.20 24.94
CA THR A 191 5.72 13.79 26.30
C THR A 191 6.84 14.05 27.29
N VAL A 192 8.09 13.70 26.94
CA VAL A 192 9.26 13.99 27.78
C VAL A 192 9.49 15.49 27.96
N ARG A 193 9.24 16.32 26.93
CA ARG A 193 9.33 17.78 27.03
C ARG A 193 8.40 18.34 28.09
N TYR A 194 7.13 17.90 28.13
CA TYR A 194 6.18 18.34 29.17
C TYR A 194 6.53 17.77 30.55
N ALA A 195 6.92 16.48 30.62
CA ALA A 195 7.29 15.83 31.87
C ALA A 195 8.51 16.49 32.55
N LYS A 196 9.48 17.00 31.78
CA LYS A 196 10.65 17.73 32.31
C LYS A 196 10.30 19.01 33.08
N ASN A 197 9.10 19.56 32.86
CA ASN A 197 8.63 20.75 33.59
C ASN A 197 8.04 20.39 34.97
N VAL A 198 7.88 19.10 35.29
CA VAL A 198 7.36 18.63 36.58
C VAL A 198 8.52 18.30 37.52
N PRO A 199 8.67 19.01 38.67
CA PRO A 199 9.72 18.72 39.62
C PRO A 199 9.72 17.26 40.10
N SER A 200 10.90 16.65 40.16
CA SER A 200 11.14 15.27 40.61
C SER A 200 10.63 14.16 39.68
N LEU A 201 9.95 14.50 38.58
CA LEU A 201 9.56 13.52 37.58
C LEU A 201 10.78 13.15 36.73
N ARG A 202 11.00 11.85 36.54
CA ARG A 202 12.11 11.32 35.74
C ARG A 202 11.57 10.81 34.42
N THR A 203 12.41 10.91 33.40
CA THR A 203 12.06 10.52 32.04
C THR A 203 13.21 9.78 31.39
N LYS A 204 12.91 8.75 30.60
CA LYS A 204 13.89 8.08 29.75
C LYS A 204 13.25 7.72 28.41
N ILE A 205 13.97 7.90 27.31
CA ILE A 205 13.57 7.37 26.00
C ILE A 205 14.52 6.23 25.67
N GLU A 206 13.97 5.09 25.26
CA GLU A 206 14.74 3.95 24.75
C GLU A 206 14.13 3.43 23.44
N LYS A 207 14.94 2.78 22.62
CA LYS A 207 14.52 2.16 21.37
C LYS A 207 14.22 0.68 21.56
N PHE A 208 13.08 0.27 21.01
CA PHE A 208 12.63 -1.11 20.90
C PHE A 208 12.31 -1.38 19.42
N GLY A 209 13.25 -2.03 18.73
CA GLY A 209 13.24 -2.15 17.27
C GLY A 209 13.24 -0.79 16.58
N ALA A 210 12.18 -0.50 15.83
CA ALA A 210 11.98 0.77 15.12
C ALA A 210 11.22 1.84 15.94
N LEU A 211 10.77 1.52 17.15
CA LEU A 211 9.93 2.39 17.97
C LEU A 211 10.73 3.04 19.10
N ASP A 212 10.62 4.35 19.22
CA ASP A 212 11.03 5.08 20.42
C ASP A 212 9.94 4.96 21.49
N VAL A 213 10.32 4.71 22.74
CA VAL A 213 9.39 4.58 23.86
C VAL A 213 9.82 5.50 24.99
N ALA A 214 8.92 6.41 25.39
CA ALA A 214 9.13 7.25 26.55
C ALA A 214 8.63 6.57 27.82
N PHE A 215 9.47 6.53 28.84
CA PHE A 215 9.15 6.08 30.19
C PHE A 215 9.14 7.29 31.11
N VAL A 216 8.03 7.50 31.81
CA VAL A 216 7.83 8.63 32.71
C VAL A 216 7.44 8.13 34.09
N GLY A 217 8.17 8.52 35.13
CA GLY A 217 7.88 8.08 36.49
C GLY A 217 8.75 8.76 37.55
N TRP A 218 8.45 8.54 38.81
CA TRP A 218 9.10 9.29 39.92
C TRP A 218 10.50 8.81 40.28
N THR A 219 10.83 7.55 39.98
CA THR A 219 12.11 6.93 40.35
C THR A 219 12.69 6.14 39.20
N ASP A 220 14.02 6.07 39.14
CA ASP A 220 14.73 5.27 38.13
C ASP A 220 14.39 3.76 38.27
N ALA A 221 14.10 3.30 39.49
CA ALA A 221 13.66 1.93 39.75
C ALA A 221 12.28 1.63 39.13
N ALA A 222 11.33 2.56 39.24
CA ALA A 222 10.01 2.43 38.61
C ALA A 222 10.12 2.45 37.08
N ILE A 223 10.94 3.35 36.52
CA ILE A 223 11.21 3.41 35.07
C ILE A 223 11.85 2.12 34.59
N LYS A 224 12.88 1.62 35.28
CA LYS A 224 13.54 0.35 34.94
C LYS A 224 12.54 -0.81 34.94
N LYS A 225 11.69 -0.90 35.96
CA LYS A 225 10.66 -1.93 36.06
C LYS A 225 9.67 -1.87 34.88
N ALA A 226 9.17 -0.68 34.53
CA ALA A 226 8.26 -0.50 33.39
C ALA A 226 8.94 -0.85 32.05
N ARG A 227 10.22 -0.47 31.90
CA ARG A 227 11.05 -0.84 30.76
C ARG A 227 11.19 -2.36 30.63
N ASP A 228 11.57 -3.04 31.70
CA ASP A 228 11.78 -4.50 31.69
C ASP A 228 10.47 -5.22 31.32
N GLN A 229 9.33 -4.77 31.87
CA GLN A 229 8.01 -5.29 31.50
C GLN A 229 7.67 -5.06 30.02
N TYR A 230 8.03 -3.90 29.46
CA TYR A 230 7.82 -3.62 28.04
C TYR A 230 8.71 -4.52 27.17
N ALA A 231 10.00 -4.64 27.53
CA ALA A 231 10.96 -5.49 26.85
C ALA A 231 10.49 -6.96 26.81
N ASP A 232 10.04 -7.51 27.94
CA ASP A 232 9.56 -8.89 28.02
C ASP A 232 8.34 -9.13 27.12
N LYS A 233 7.44 -8.14 27.04
CA LYS A 233 6.22 -8.23 26.22
C LYS A 233 6.51 -8.14 24.72
N HIS A 234 7.52 -7.35 24.34
CA HIS A 234 7.87 -7.10 22.94
C HIS A 234 9.01 -7.98 22.41
N ALA A 235 9.76 -8.69 23.27
CA ALA A 235 10.84 -9.58 22.85
C ALA A 235 10.38 -10.67 21.85
N ALA A 236 9.17 -11.21 22.03
CA ALA A 236 8.61 -12.21 21.12
C ALA A 236 8.23 -11.61 19.76
N GLN A 237 7.65 -10.41 19.75
CA GLN A 237 7.30 -9.70 18.52
C GLN A 237 8.54 -9.21 17.77
N GLU A 238 9.54 -8.70 18.47
CA GLU A 238 10.82 -8.33 17.87
C GLU A 238 11.52 -9.55 17.28
N ALA A 239 11.51 -10.69 17.97
CA ALA A 239 12.08 -11.94 17.44
C ALA A 239 11.33 -12.42 16.18
N GLU A 240 10.00 -12.28 16.13
CA GLU A 240 9.20 -12.63 14.96
C GLU A 240 9.44 -11.68 13.78
N VAL A 241 9.57 -10.38 14.04
CA VAL A 241 9.86 -9.34 13.03
C VAL A 241 11.31 -9.40 12.55
N ALA A 242 12.24 -9.84 13.41
CA ALA A 242 13.64 -10.02 13.05
C ALA A 242 13.88 -11.21 12.11
N ILE A 243 12.91 -12.13 11.99
CA ILE A 243 12.98 -13.20 10.99
C ILE A 243 12.79 -12.56 9.60
N PRO A 244 13.78 -12.67 8.69
CA PRO A 244 13.67 -12.12 7.35
C PRO A 244 12.41 -12.65 6.65
N TYR A 245 11.77 -11.78 5.85
CA TYR A 245 10.53 -12.13 5.14
C TYR A 245 10.67 -13.41 4.30
N GLU A 246 11.85 -13.64 3.73
CA GLU A 246 12.19 -14.82 2.94
C GLU A 246 12.04 -16.11 3.76
N VAL A 247 12.45 -16.08 5.03
CA VAL A 247 12.34 -17.23 5.94
C VAL A 247 10.88 -17.51 6.28
N HIS A 248 10.08 -16.48 6.52
CA HIS A 248 8.62 -16.62 6.72
C HIS A 248 7.92 -17.20 5.49
N ARG A 249 8.27 -16.73 4.30
CA ARG A 249 7.72 -17.23 3.03
C ARG A 249 8.09 -18.71 2.80
N GLU A 250 9.36 -19.07 2.98
CA GLU A 250 9.84 -20.45 2.84
C GLU A 250 9.20 -21.38 3.88
N ASN A 251 9.07 -20.95 5.14
CA ASN A 251 8.38 -21.72 6.18
C ASN A 251 6.91 -21.98 5.81
N ARG A 252 6.19 -20.96 5.30
CA ARG A 252 4.82 -21.13 4.80
C ARG A 252 4.74 -22.08 3.62
N ALA A 253 5.68 -22.00 2.68
CA ALA A 253 5.75 -22.92 1.55
C ALA A 253 5.99 -24.37 1.99
N GLN A 254 6.90 -24.57 2.95
CA GLN A 254 7.22 -25.87 3.51
C GLN A 254 6.06 -26.46 4.32
N ALA A 255 5.35 -25.64 5.10
CA ALA A 255 4.17 -26.07 5.85
C ALA A 255 3.01 -26.48 4.93
N ALA A 256 2.76 -25.71 3.86
CA ALA A 256 1.74 -26.03 2.87
C ALA A 256 2.04 -27.35 2.15
N HIS A 257 3.28 -27.55 1.71
CA HIS A 257 3.71 -28.80 1.09
C HIS A 257 3.64 -29.99 2.07
N GLY A 258 4.09 -29.81 3.32
CA GLY A 258 4.01 -30.84 4.35
C GLY A 258 2.57 -31.25 4.67
N THR A 259 1.63 -30.30 4.63
CA THR A 259 0.19 -30.58 4.78
C THR A 259 -0.32 -31.39 3.59
N TYR A 260 0.01 -30.97 2.37
CA TYR A 260 -0.34 -31.69 1.15
C TYR A 260 0.18 -33.13 1.18
N SER A 261 1.47 -33.36 1.44
CA SER A 261 2.06 -34.71 1.50
C SER A 261 1.35 -35.61 2.51
N LYS A 262 1.03 -35.10 3.71
CA LYS A 262 0.29 -35.86 4.73
C LYS A 262 -1.10 -36.27 4.25
N THR A 263 -1.83 -35.36 3.61
CA THR A 263 -3.19 -35.64 3.11
C THR A 263 -3.21 -36.50 1.84
N SER A 264 -2.22 -36.36 0.96
CA SER A 264 -2.12 -37.10 -0.30
C SER A 264 -1.87 -38.59 -0.06
N HIS A 265 -1.02 -38.94 0.92
CA HIS A 265 -0.80 -40.34 1.31
C HIS A 265 -2.00 -41.02 1.97
N GLN A 266 -3.00 -40.26 2.45
CA GLN A 266 -4.19 -40.81 3.10
C GLN A 266 -5.38 -40.97 2.14
N ALA A 267 -5.34 -40.35 0.96
CA ALA A 267 -6.40 -40.46 -0.04
C ALA A 267 -6.23 -41.73 -0.89
N PRO A 268 -7.31 -42.43 -1.27
CA PRO A 268 -7.22 -43.51 -2.24
C PRO A 268 -6.63 -42.97 -3.56
N PRO A 269 -5.85 -43.79 -4.30
CA PRO A 269 -5.17 -43.35 -5.50
C PRO A 269 -6.19 -42.78 -6.50
N LYS A 270 -6.14 -41.46 -6.70
CA LYS A 270 -6.92 -40.81 -7.75
C LYS A 270 -6.38 -41.32 -9.08
N GLN A 271 -7.24 -41.90 -9.90
CA GLN A 271 -6.85 -42.33 -11.24
C GLN A 271 -6.23 -41.14 -11.97
N ALA A 272 -5.03 -41.34 -12.52
CA ALA A 272 -4.39 -40.33 -13.34
C ALA A 272 -5.35 -39.95 -14.49
N PRO A 273 -5.39 -38.67 -14.91
CA PRO A 273 -6.18 -38.29 -16.07
C PRO A 273 -5.80 -39.17 -17.26
N HIS A 274 -6.80 -39.60 -18.04
CA HIS A 274 -6.71 -40.64 -19.09
C HIS A 274 -5.68 -40.34 -20.21
N ASN A 275 -5.03 -39.18 -20.17
CA ASN A 275 -4.11 -38.64 -21.18
C ASN A 275 -2.64 -38.56 -20.70
N GLN A 276 -2.27 -39.19 -19.58
CA GLN A 276 -0.93 -39.09 -18.99
C GLN A 276 -0.11 -40.38 -19.17
N THR A 277 0.98 -40.29 -19.93
CA THR A 277 1.85 -41.44 -20.30
C THR A 277 3.12 -41.54 -19.43
N LEU A 278 3.38 -40.54 -18.59
CA LEU A 278 4.63 -40.36 -17.84
C LEU A 278 4.90 -41.42 -16.78
N ILE A 279 4.01 -41.56 -15.79
CA ILE A 279 4.12 -42.55 -14.70
C ILE A 279 2.70 -43.03 -14.32
N PRO A 280 2.46 -44.35 -14.21
CA PRO A 280 1.21 -44.86 -13.65
C PRO A 280 1.02 -44.36 -12.22
N ASN A 281 -0.11 -43.68 -11.95
CA ASN A 281 -0.54 -43.18 -10.63
C ASN A 281 0.12 -41.88 -10.12
N ALA A 282 0.90 -41.16 -10.93
CA ALA A 282 1.41 -39.85 -10.56
C ALA A 282 0.98 -38.78 -11.57
N SER A 283 0.63 -37.58 -11.10
CA SER A 283 0.21 -36.48 -11.97
C SER A 283 0.96 -35.20 -11.71
N VAL A 284 1.52 -34.62 -12.78
CA VAL A 284 2.10 -33.28 -12.78
C VAL A 284 1.04 -32.17 -12.63
N VAL A 285 -0.24 -32.47 -12.84
CA VAL A 285 -1.34 -31.50 -12.74
C VAL A 285 -1.51 -31.06 -11.29
N GLY A 286 -1.65 -29.75 -11.08
CA GLY A 286 -1.87 -29.18 -9.75
C GLY A 286 -1.29 -27.78 -9.57
N LYS A 287 -1.27 -27.32 -8.31
CA LYS A 287 -0.67 -26.04 -7.91
C LYS A 287 0.68 -26.27 -7.23
N TYR A 288 1.64 -25.46 -7.60
CA TYR A 288 3.00 -25.48 -7.07
C TYR A 288 3.36 -24.10 -6.54
N LYS A 289 3.95 -24.07 -5.35
CA LYS A 289 4.68 -22.91 -4.87
C LYS A 289 6.07 -22.92 -5.49
N VAL A 290 6.44 -21.82 -6.12
CA VAL A 290 7.71 -21.64 -6.82
C VAL A 290 8.67 -20.85 -5.95
N SER A 291 9.97 -21.15 -6.04
CA SER A 291 11.03 -20.30 -5.49
C SER A 291 12.17 -20.21 -6.50
N SER A 292 12.71 -19.01 -6.67
CA SER A 292 13.83 -18.76 -7.57
C SER A 292 14.72 -17.66 -6.99
N PRO A 293 15.88 -18.03 -6.40
CA PRO A 293 16.83 -17.04 -5.90
C PRO A 293 17.29 -16.07 -6.99
N ASP A 294 17.40 -16.53 -8.24
CA ASP A 294 17.84 -15.71 -9.37
C ASP A 294 16.81 -14.60 -9.71
N ILE A 295 15.52 -14.90 -9.60
CA ILE A 295 14.43 -13.93 -9.84
C ILE A 295 14.19 -13.05 -8.60
N GLU A 296 14.37 -13.61 -7.40
CA GLU A 296 14.18 -12.89 -6.13
C GLU A 296 15.31 -11.89 -5.85
N ASN A 297 16.54 -12.19 -6.29
CA ASN A 297 17.70 -11.31 -6.13
C ASN A 297 17.59 -10.07 -7.04
N GLY A 298 17.09 -8.98 -6.46
CA GLY A 298 17.00 -7.67 -7.12
C GLY A 298 15.58 -7.11 -7.21
N PHE A 299 14.57 -7.92 -6.87
CA PHE A 299 13.16 -7.52 -6.97
C PHE A 299 12.40 -7.81 -5.67
N CYS A 300 11.76 -6.78 -5.11
CA CYS A 300 10.87 -6.93 -3.95
C CYS A 300 9.55 -7.60 -4.39
N THR A 301 9.52 -8.93 -4.43
CA THR A 301 8.31 -9.67 -4.80
C THR A 301 7.34 -9.69 -3.62
N GLN A 302 6.30 -8.84 -3.70
CA GLN A 302 5.20 -8.79 -2.74
C GLN A 302 4.20 -9.93 -3.00
N GLY A 303 4.64 -11.19 -2.89
CA GLY A 303 3.73 -12.31 -3.13
C GLY A 303 4.38 -13.69 -3.02
N ASP A 304 3.52 -14.72 -2.96
CA ASP A 304 3.92 -16.11 -3.16
C ASP A 304 4.02 -16.36 -4.68
N MET A 305 5.18 -16.81 -5.17
CA MET A 305 5.32 -17.23 -6.57
C MET A 305 4.61 -18.58 -6.78
N MET A 306 3.84 -18.70 -7.86
CA MET A 306 2.96 -19.83 -8.12
C MET A 306 3.06 -20.33 -9.56
N LEU A 307 2.94 -21.64 -9.72
CA LEU A 307 2.76 -22.32 -11.00
C LEU A 307 1.55 -23.26 -10.91
N LYS A 308 0.60 -23.14 -11.81
CA LYS A 308 -0.57 -24.01 -11.93
C LYS A 308 -0.44 -24.81 -13.22
N ILE A 309 -0.40 -26.14 -13.13
CA ILE A 309 -0.25 -27.03 -14.29
C ILE A 309 -1.60 -27.70 -14.56
N TYR A 310 -2.07 -27.59 -15.80
CA TYR A 310 -3.31 -28.14 -16.32
C TYR A 310 -3.02 -29.23 -17.36
N ALA A 311 -3.78 -30.32 -17.31
CA ALA A 311 -3.77 -31.31 -18.39
C ALA A 311 -4.47 -30.76 -19.64
N THR A 312 -3.99 -31.15 -20.82
CA THR A 312 -4.65 -30.84 -22.08
C THR A 312 -5.37 -32.06 -22.66
N LYS A 313 -6.15 -31.83 -23.72
CA LYS A 313 -6.77 -32.90 -24.52
C LYS A 313 -5.72 -33.73 -25.27
N THR A 314 -4.54 -33.15 -25.53
CA THR A 314 -3.43 -33.81 -26.22
C THR A 314 -2.57 -34.55 -25.19
N PRO A 315 -2.38 -35.86 -25.32
CA PRO A 315 -1.49 -36.62 -24.43
C PRO A 315 -0.09 -36.01 -24.38
N ASP A 316 0.53 -36.05 -23.21
CA ASP A 316 1.87 -35.51 -22.93
C ASP A 316 2.07 -34.00 -23.09
N PHE A 317 1.02 -33.25 -23.41
CA PHE A 317 1.02 -31.80 -23.39
C PHE A 317 0.28 -31.25 -22.17
N TYR A 318 0.90 -30.27 -21.51
CA TYR A 318 0.32 -29.55 -20.39
C TYR A 318 0.43 -28.06 -20.62
N VAL A 319 -0.46 -27.31 -19.95
CA VAL A 319 -0.38 -25.85 -19.90
C VAL A 319 -0.07 -25.45 -18.47
N GLY A 320 0.93 -24.61 -18.29
CA GLY A 320 1.26 -23.98 -17.02
C GLY A 320 0.81 -22.52 -17.03
N GLU A 321 0.09 -22.06 -16.02
CA GLU A 321 -0.04 -20.64 -15.71
C GLU A 321 0.93 -20.31 -14.59
N PHE A 322 1.75 -19.28 -14.76
CA PHE A 322 2.71 -18.88 -13.75
C PHE A 322 2.56 -17.41 -13.39
N ASP A 323 2.84 -17.14 -12.12
CA ASP A 323 3.03 -15.82 -11.55
C ASP A 323 4.26 -15.95 -10.65
N ILE A 324 5.38 -15.38 -11.09
CA ILE A 324 6.65 -15.40 -10.36
C ILE A 324 6.97 -14.01 -9.79
N GLY A 325 5.93 -13.21 -9.53
CA GLY A 325 6.04 -11.89 -8.91
C GLY A 325 6.37 -10.78 -9.90
N ILE A 326 7.51 -10.87 -10.61
CA ILE A 326 7.87 -9.86 -11.61
C ILE A 326 7.30 -10.16 -13.00
N LEU A 327 7.05 -11.44 -13.28
CA LEU A 327 6.54 -11.92 -14.55
C LEU A 327 5.33 -12.81 -14.30
N GLU A 328 4.30 -12.61 -15.11
CA GLU A 328 3.16 -13.51 -15.19
C GLU A 328 2.95 -13.98 -16.63
N GLY A 329 2.40 -15.18 -16.79
CA GLY A 329 2.24 -15.74 -18.13
C GLY A 329 1.74 -17.16 -18.18
N VAL A 330 1.87 -17.71 -19.40
CA VAL A 330 1.47 -19.07 -19.74
C VAL A 330 2.67 -19.79 -20.36
N MET A 331 2.88 -21.05 -19.97
CA MET A 331 3.84 -21.96 -20.55
C MET A 331 3.16 -23.20 -21.10
N VAL A 332 3.69 -23.76 -22.19
CA VAL A 332 3.31 -25.08 -22.70
C VAL A 332 4.43 -26.03 -22.35
N LEU A 333 4.06 -27.18 -21.80
CA LEU A 333 4.97 -28.22 -21.31
C LEU A 333 4.79 -29.48 -22.15
N SER A 334 5.89 -30.16 -22.47
CA SER A 334 5.88 -31.44 -23.19
C SER A 334 6.99 -32.35 -22.67
N THR A 335 6.78 -33.65 -22.71
CA THR A 335 7.82 -34.65 -22.43
C THR A 335 8.84 -34.78 -23.57
N ASP A 336 8.50 -34.29 -24.75
CA ASP A 336 9.31 -34.35 -25.97
C ASP A 336 9.50 -32.93 -26.54
N GLU A 337 10.76 -32.49 -26.56
CA GLU A 337 11.18 -31.17 -27.05
C GLU A 337 10.85 -30.95 -28.54
N ALA A 338 11.04 -31.99 -29.36
CA ALA A 338 10.77 -31.91 -30.79
C ALA A 338 9.27 -31.81 -31.06
N GLN A 339 8.44 -32.48 -30.25
CA GLN A 339 6.99 -32.34 -30.32
C GLN A 339 6.50 -30.99 -29.82
N LEU A 340 7.10 -30.45 -28.75
CA LEU A 340 6.78 -29.11 -28.24
C LEU A 340 6.93 -28.07 -29.34
N THR A 341 8.06 -28.12 -30.04
CA THR A 341 8.40 -27.20 -31.12
C THR A 341 7.40 -27.29 -32.26
N LYS A 342 7.11 -28.52 -32.73
CA LYS A 342 6.11 -28.76 -33.79
C LYS A 342 4.69 -28.34 -33.39
N TYR A 343 4.30 -28.60 -32.14
CA TYR A 343 2.98 -28.23 -31.63
C TYR A 343 2.80 -26.71 -31.62
N LEU A 344 3.83 -25.97 -31.22
CA LEU A 344 3.79 -24.51 -31.17
C LEU A 344 3.87 -23.89 -32.57
N ASP A 345 4.59 -24.51 -33.52
CA ASP A 345 4.56 -24.09 -34.92
C ASP A 345 3.19 -24.31 -35.58
N LEU A 346 2.52 -25.42 -35.27
CA LEU A 346 1.17 -25.72 -35.75
C LEU A 346 0.12 -24.78 -35.11
N ALA A 347 0.24 -24.51 -33.82
CA ALA A 347 -0.61 -23.59 -33.08
C ALA A 347 -0.43 -22.11 -33.51
N ARG A 348 0.65 -21.77 -34.23
CA ARG A 348 0.83 -20.45 -34.85
C ARG A 348 0.12 -20.33 -36.20
N THR A 349 -0.07 -21.45 -36.90
CA THR A 349 -0.72 -21.47 -38.22
C THR A 349 -2.23 -21.63 -38.12
N LEU A 350 -2.73 -22.07 -36.97
CA LEU A 350 -4.14 -22.22 -36.64
C LEU A 350 -4.36 -21.48 -35.31
N ASP A 351 -5.15 -20.41 -35.29
CA ASP A 351 -5.52 -19.60 -34.10
C ASP A 351 -6.33 -20.37 -33.03
N GLY A 352 -5.99 -21.63 -32.74
CA GLY A 352 -6.88 -22.64 -32.15
C GLY A 352 -6.44 -23.23 -30.81
N LEU A 353 -5.60 -22.56 -30.02
CA LEU A 353 -5.25 -23.03 -28.67
C LEU A 353 -6.34 -22.75 -27.62
N ASP A 354 -7.38 -21.98 -27.94
CA ASP A 354 -8.41 -21.55 -26.98
C ASP A 354 -9.70 -22.40 -27.04
N ASN A 355 -9.55 -23.73 -26.99
CA ASN A 355 -10.68 -24.68 -26.96
C ASN A 355 -10.98 -25.19 -25.53
N GLY A 356 -10.77 -24.32 -24.53
CA GLY A 356 -11.21 -24.49 -23.16
C GLY A 356 -12.48 -23.69 -22.93
N GLU A 357 -13.60 -24.38 -22.67
CA GLU A 357 -14.92 -23.81 -22.45
C GLU A 357 -14.89 -22.66 -21.41
N ARG A 358 -14.96 -21.42 -21.90
CA ARG A 358 -15.35 -20.27 -21.09
C ARG A 358 -16.86 -20.43 -20.81
N SER A 359 -17.19 -20.85 -19.59
CA SER A 359 -18.57 -20.84 -19.11
C SER A 359 -18.93 -19.42 -18.68
N ASP A 360 -19.29 -18.59 -19.65
CA ASP A 360 -19.85 -17.27 -19.41
C ASP A 360 -21.34 -17.43 -19.10
N THR A 361 -21.66 -17.62 -17.82
CA THR A 361 -23.04 -17.50 -17.32
C THR A 361 -23.25 -16.07 -16.84
N SER A 362 -23.59 -15.16 -17.75
CA SER A 362 -24.22 -13.88 -17.43
C SER A 362 -25.63 -13.89 -18.01
N GLY A 363 -26.61 -14.02 -17.11
CA GLY A 363 -28.02 -13.96 -17.46
C GLY A 363 -28.42 -12.55 -17.87
N SER A 364 -29.12 -12.47 -19.00
CA SER A 364 -30.07 -11.40 -19.28
C SER A 364 -31.19 -12.01 -20.11
N SER A 365 -32.39 -11.98 -19.55
CA SER A 365 -33.64 -12.47 -20.14
C SER A 365 -34.24 -11.42 -21.07
N ASP A 366 -34.89 -11.93 -22.13
CA ASP A 366 -35.98 -11.37 -22.95
C ASP A 366 -35.64 -10.11 -23.79
N ASP A 367 -35.95 -9.98 -25.08
CA ASP A 367 -37.17 -10.34 -25.80
C ASP A 367 -37.00 -10.21 -27.34
N ASP A 368 -37.75 -11.05 -28.07
CA ASP A 368 -38.23 -11.05 -29.46
C ASP A 368 -37.41 -10.53 -30.66
N SER A 369 -37.17 -11.42 -31.64
CA SER A 369 -37.91 -11.40 -32.92
C SER A 369 -37.47 -12.49 -33.89
N VAL A 370 -38.47 -13.20 -34.41
CA VAL A 370 -38.42 -14.15 -35.52
C VAL A 370 -38.13 -13.44 -36.85
N GLU A 371 -37.39 -14.09 -37.75
CA GLU A 371 -37.90 -14.48 -39.07
C GLU A 371 -36.88 -15.39 -39.79
N GLU A 372 -37.49 -16.40 -40.37
CA GLU A 372 -37.00 -17.54 -41.12
C GLU A 372 -36.54 -17.12 -42.52
N LEU A 373 -35.50 -17.74 -43.07
CA LEU A 373 -35.40 -18.06 -44.51
C LEU A 373 -34.17 -18.95 -44.73
N GLY A 374 -34.45 -20.22 -45.00
CA GLY A 374 -33.45 -21.27 -45.15
C GLY A 374 -32.68 -21.24 -46.47
N HIS A 375 -31.77 -22.21 -46.61
CA HIS A 375 -31.63 -23.03 -47.82
C HIS A 375 -30.74 -24.23 -47.51
N THR A 376 -31.36 -25.42 -47.42
CA THR A 376 -30.72 -26.73 -47.44
C THR A 376 -30.34 -27.12 -48.88
N ILE A 377 -29.12 -27.58 -49.10
CA ILE A 377 -28.78 -28.47 -50.23
C ILE A 377 -28.08 -29.70 -49.68
N LYS A 378 -28.77 -30.84 -49.76
CA LYS A 378 -28.21 -32.19 -49.61
C LYS A 378 -27.73 -32.65 -51.00
N HIS A 379 -26.59 -33.34 -51.06
CA HIS A 379 -26.30 -34.25 -52.17
C HIS A 379 -25.85 -35.61 -51.65
N THR A 380 -26.67 -36.61 -51.97
CA THR A 380 -26.41 -38.04 -51.90
C THR A 380 -26.18 -38.58 -53.31
N GLY A 381 -25.29 -39.57 -53.47
CA GLY A 381 -25.53 -40.70 -54.38
C GLY A 381 -24.59 -40.92 -55.56
N ASN A 382 -23.74 -41.94 -55.43
CA ASN A 382 -23.37 -43.01 -56.39
C ASN A 382 -23.39 -42.76 -57.92
N SER A 383 -22.30 -43.16 -58.59
CA SER A 383 -22.36 -44.14 -59.70
C SER A 383 -21.00 -44.80 -59.99
N LYS A 384 -21.06 -45.91 -60.73
CA LYS A 384 -20.20 -47.11 -60.75
C LYS A 384 -19.58 -47.32 -62.15
N ARG A 385 -18.43 -48.02 -62.24
CA ARG A 385 -17.91 -48.94 -63.31
C ARG A 385 -16.40 -48.68 -63.57
N LYS A 386 -15.52 -49.62 -63.98
CA LYS A 386 -15.37 -51.10 -63.95
C LYS A 386 -13.99 -51.44 -64.59
N GLY A 387 -13.23 -52.39 -64.02
CA GLY A 387 -12.19 -53.23 -64.69
C GLY A 387 -10.78 -52.62 -64.87
N GLY A 388 -9.65 -53.31 -64.64
CA GLY A 388 -9.41 -54.71 -64.25
C GLY A 388 -7.91 -55.07 -64.09
N ALA A 389 -7.69 -56.27 -63.50
CA ALA A 389 -6.52 -57.19 -63.53
C ALA A 389 -5.13 -56.73 -63.02
N SER A 390 -4.69 -57.26 -61.85
CA SER A 390 -3.58 -58.25 -61.66
C SER A 390 -2.22 -57.54 -61.42
N GLU A 391 -1.35 -57.85 -60.46
CA GLU A 391 -0.93 -59.10 -59.81
C GLU A 391 -0.11 -58.78 -58.52
N VAL A 392 -0.21 -59.67 -57.51
CA VAL A 392 0.91 -60.24 -56.72
C VAL A 392 1.76 -59.33 -55.78
N SER A 393 1.43 -59.46 -54.49
CA SER A 393 2.32 -59.63 -53.31
C SER A 393 3.37 -58.56 -52.94
N GLN A 394 3.27 -58.01 -51.71
CA GLN A 394 4.02 -58.45 -50.52
C GLN A 394 3.87 -57.41 -49.40
N ALA A 395 3.56 -57.90 -48.19
CA ALA A 395 3.52 -57.12 -46.96
C ALA A 395 4.92 -56.91 -46.38
N PRO A 396 5.29 -55.72 -45.90
CA PRO A 396 6.38 -55.57 -44.95
C PRO A 396 5.87 -55.62 -43.52
N LYS A 397 6.52 -56.48 -42.74
CA LYS A 397 6.25 -56.81 -41.35
C LYS A 397 6.32 -55.58 -40.44
N ARG A 398 5.29 -55.46 -39.60
CA ARG A 398 5.24 -54.60 -38.41
C ARG A 398 6.35 -54.99 -37.44
N ALA A 399 7.36 -54.14 -37.28
CA ALA A 399 8.36 -54.30 -36.24
C ALA A 399 7.73 -53.98 -34.87
N LYS A 400 7.60 -55.01 -34.03
CA LYS A 400 7.40 -54.87 -32.59
C LYS A 400 8.75 -54.52 -31.97
N THR A 401 8.86 -53.35 -31.38
CA THR A 401 9.82 -53.09 -30.29
C THR A 401 9.05 -52.48 -29.14
N SER A 402 8.57 -53.38 -28.28
CA SER A 402 8.28 -53.13 -26.88
C SER A 402 9.60 -53.02 -26.13
N SER A 403 9.90 -51.86 -25.56
CA SER A 403 10.86 -51.73 -24.46
C SER A 403 10.16 -51.09 -23.27
N THR A 404 9.38 -51.89 -22.54
CA THR A 404 9.03 -51.66 -21.13
C THR A 404 10.28 -51.93 -20.28
N GLY A 405 11.15 -50.94 -20.19
CA GLY A 405 12.10 -50.79 -19.08
C GLY A 405 11.59 -49.68 -18.15
N PRO A 406 11.77 -49.76 -16.83
CA PRO A 406 11.44 -48.66 -15.93
C PRO A 406 12.26 -47.42 -16.35
N LEU A 407 11.59 -46.28 -16.58
CA LEU A 407 12.27 -44.99 -16.76
C LEU A 407 13.11 -44.70 -15.51
N THR A 408 14.42 -44.93 -15.59
CA THR A 408 15.37 -44.70 -14.50
C THR A 408 15.73 -43.23 -14.33
N SER A 409 15.39 -42.36 -15.28
CA SER A 409 15.52 -40.91 -15.15
C SER A 409 14.17 -40.30 -14.76
N PRO A 410 14.15 -39.37 -13.79
CA PRO A 410 12.94 -38.60 -13.53
C PRO A 410 12.45 -37.90 -14.80
N PRO A 411 11.13 -37.70 -14.96
CA PRO A 411 10.61 -37.10 -16.17
C PRO A 411 11.05 -35.63 -16.27
N THR A 412 11.62 -35.30 -17.42
CA THR A 412 11.90 -33.92 -17.83
C THR A 412 10.74 -33.42 -18.68
N LEU A 413 10.19 -32.27 -18.32
CA LEU A 413 9.24 -31.52 -19.14
C LEU A 413 9.96 -30.35 -19.78
N TRP A 414 10.03 -30.33 -21.10
CA TRP A 414 10.44 -29.17 -21.87
C TRP A 414 9.35 -28.12 -21.82
N LEU A 415 9.72 -26.85 -21.70
CA LEU A 415 8.78 -25.74 -21.65
C LEU A 415 9.11 -24.67 -22.67
N GLN A 416 8.05 -24.05 -23.20
CA GLN A 416 8.11 -22.77 -23.89
C GLN A 416 7.08 -21.85 -23.28
N TRP A 417 7.43 -20.58 -23.06
CA TRP A 417 6.57 -19.65 -22.33
C TRP A 417 6.34 -18.33 -23.07
N ARG A 418 5.24 -17.66 -22.68
CA ARG A 418 4.93 -16.27 -23.00
C ARG A 418 4.41 -15.59 -21.75
N GLY A 419 4.70 -14.31 -21.60
CA GLY A 419 4.30 -13.56 -20.42
C GLY A 419 4.56 -12.08 -20.60
N ARG A 420 4.25 -11.33 -19.54
CA ARG A 420 4.48 -9.89 -19.44
C ARG A 420 5.12 -9.55 -18.10
N ASP A 421 5.83 -8.43 -18.09
CA ASP A 421 6.30 -7.81 -16.85
C ASP A 421 5.09 -7.25 -16.08
N THR A 422 4.98 -7.58 -14.80
CA THR A 422 3.85 -7.17 -13.95
C THR A 422 3.91 -5.69 -13.55
N GLY A 423 5.08 -5.08 -13.58
CA GLY A 423 5.30 -3.67 -13.28
C GLY A 423 5.03 -2.76 -14.48
N THR A 424 5.49 -3.15 -15.67
CA THR A 424 5.27 -2.34 -16.90
C THR A 424 4.05 -2.77 -17.70
N ASN A 425 3.52 -3.97 -17.47
CA ASN A 425 2.53 -4.66 -18.31
C ASN A 425 2.99 -4.90 -19.76
N GLU A 426 4.28 -4.72 -20.06
CA GLU A 426 4.81 -4.96 -21.39
C GLU A 426 4.97 -6.47 -21.62
N ALA A 427 4.41 -6.95 -22.73
CA ALA A 427 4.65 -8.30 -23.17
C ALA A 427 6.15 -8.48 -23.41
N GLN A 428 6.72 -9.55 -22.85
CA GLN A 428 8.10 -9.89 -23.12
C GLN A 428 8.19 -10.24 -24.60
N LEU A 429 8.89 -9.43 -25.39
CA LEU A 429 9.13 -9.67 -26.81
C LEU A 429 10.54 -10.24 -26.94
N GLY A 430 10.64 -11.46 -27.46
CA GLY A 430 11.91 -12.15 -27.64
C GLY A 430 11.82 -13.11 -28.81
N GLY A 431 12.96 -13.39 -29.45
CA GLY A 431 13.05 -14.40 -30.50
C GLY A 431 12.60 -15.76 -29.98
N TYR A 432 12.00 -16.59 -30.84
CA TYR A 432 11.37 -17.85 -30.43
C TYR A 432 12.32 -18.86 -29.72
N ALA A 433 13.63 -18.75 -29.93
CA ALA A 433 14.63 -19.58 -29.25
C ALA A 433 14.93 -19.11 -27.81
N GLU A 434 14.55 -17.89 -27.44
CA GLU A 434 14.93 -17.23 -26.18
C GLU A 434 13.92 -17.48 -25.06
N LYS A 435 12.85 -18.26 -25.29
CA LYS A 435 11.82 -18.53 -24.27
C LYS A 435 11.63 -20.01 -23.97
N MET A 436 12.74 -20.75 -23.99
CA MET A 436 12.77 -22.18 -23.73
C MET A 436 13.22 -22.48 -22.30
N GLY A 437 12.92 -23.67 -21.84
CA GLY A 437 13.38 -24.15 -20.55
C GLY A 437 13.03 -25.62 -20.35
N HIS A 438 13.24 -26.10 -19.13
CA HIS A 438 12.79 -27.42 -18.74
C HIS A 438 12.54 -27.52 -17.23
N ILE A 439 11.72 -28.48 -16.84
CA ILE A 439 11.41 -28.84 -15.45
C ILE A 439 11.80 -30.31 -15.25
N ASN A 440 12.65 -30.57 -14.27
CA ASN A 440 13.06 -31.91 -13.84
C ASN A 440 12.42 -32.25 -12.50
N PHE A 441 11.58 -33.27 -12.45
CA PHE A 441 11.00 -33.71 -11.18
C PHE A 441 12.02 -34.46 -10.32
N SER A 442 12.07 -34.21 -9.02
CA SER A 442 13.10 -34.81 -8.16
C SER A 442 12.81 -36.27 -7.79
N CYS A 443 11.56 -36.72 -7.91
CA CYS A 443 11.14 -38.08 -7.62
C CYS A 443 10.16 -38.56 -8.70
N SER A 444 10.49 -39.69 -9.34
CA SER A 444 9.68 -40.29 -10.41
C SER A 444 8.35 -40.87 -9.91
N GLN A 445 8.17 -41.10 -8.60
CA GLN A 445 6.96 -41.76 -8.09
C GLN A 445 5.84 -40.79 -7.73
N GLU A 446 6.17 -39.55 -7.30
CA GLU A 446 5.17 -38.63 -6.74
C GLU A 446 4.98 -37.37 -7.58
N LEU A 447 6.00 -36.93 -8.33
CA LEU A 447 5.96 -35.69 -9.13
C LEU A 447 5.55 -34.45 -8.32
N VAL A 448 5.88 -34.41 -7.02
CA VAL A 448 5.49 -33.33 -6.09
C VAL A 448 6.54 -32.25 -5.91
N ARG A 449 7.77 -32.48 -6.40
CA ARG A 449 8.87 -31.53 -6.34
C ARG A 449 9.62 -31.50 -7.65
N PHE A 450 10.06 -30.33 -8.05
CA PHE A 450 10.88 -30.18 -9.24
C PHE A 450 11.94 -29.09 -9.09
N SER A 451 12.95 -29.18 -9.95
CA SER A 451 13.92 -28.12 -10.28
C SER A 451 13.81 -27.82 -11.76
N GLY A 452 13.67 -26.55 -12.12
CA GLY A 452 13.57 -26.11 -13.50
C GLY A 452 14.58 -25.03 -13.86
N VAL A 453 14.76 -24.85 -15.15
CA VAL A 453 15.52 -23.77 -15.75
C VAL A 453 14.62 -23.08 -16.77
N ILE A 454 14.50 -21.77 -16.69
CA ILE A 454 13.74 -20.95 -17.63
C ILE A 454 14.66 -19.88 -18.20
N TRP A 455 14.59 -19.69 -19.52
CA TRP A 455 15.28 -18.59 -20.18
C TRP A 455 14.39 -17.35 -20.16
N LEU A 456 14.87 -16.30 -19.45
CA LEU A 456 14.32 -14.94 -19.45
C LEU A 456 15.29 -14.05 -20.24
N ASP A 457 15.90 -13.05 -19.63
CA ASP A 457 17.10 -12.36 -20.16
C ASP A 457 18.41 -13.12 -19.85
N HIS A 458 18.32 -14.02 -18.89
CA HIS A 458 19.38 -14.93 -18.45
C HIS A 458 18.76 -16.29 -18.11
N MET A 459 19.60 -17.31 -17.95
CA MET A 459 19.15 -18.60 -17.42
C MET A 459 18.84 -18.48 -15.94
N ALA A 460 17.55 -18.48 -15.58
CA ALA A 460 17.10 -18.47 -14.20
C ALA A 460 16.77 -19.89 -13.74
N LYS A 461 17.29 -20.28 -12.58
CA LYS A 461 16.93 -21.54 -11.91
C LYS A 461 15.74 -21.29 -11.00
N PHE A 462 14.80 -22.23 -11.02
CA PHE A 462 13.65 -22.19 -10.12
C PHE A 462 13.33 -23.59 -9.62
N SER A 463 12.60 -23.67 -8.51
CA SER A 463 12.14 -24.93 -7.94
C SER A 463 10.67 -24.82 -7.58
N GLY A 464 9.98 -25.95 -7.53
CA GLY A 464 8.56 -25.99 -7.22
C GLY A 464 8.20 -27.11 -6.25
N ARG A 465 7.24 -26.82 -5.36
CA ARG A 465 6.65 -27.78 -4.42
C ARG A 465 5.14 -27.82 -4.60
N LYS A 466 4.59 -29.00 -4.83
CA LYS A 466 3.15 -29.21 -5.01
C LYS A 466 2.42 -28.96 -3.68
N VAL A 467 1.36 -28.16 -3.77
CA VAL A 467 0.49 -27.80 -2.65
C VAL A 467 -0.97 -28.19 -2.86
N SER A 468 -1.35 -28.56 -4.09
CA SER A 468 -2.70 -29.04 -4.44
C SER A 468 -2.65 -29.88 -5.73
N ASP A 469 -3.48 -30.92 -5.82
CA ASP A 469 -3.75 -31.64 -7.08
C ASP A 469 -4.70 -30.88 -8.01
N ASP A 470 -5.53 -29.99 -7.46
CA ASP A 470 -6.46 -29.18 -8.23
C ASP A 470 -5.80 -27.84 -8.60
N PRO A 471 -5.51 -27.58 -9.89
CA PRO A 471 -4.97 -26.31 -10.36
C PRO A 471 -6.02 -25.17 -10.33
N GLY A 472 -7.31 -25.48 -10.17
CA GLY A 472 -8.41 -24.52 -10.23
C GLY A 472 -8.89 -24.26 -11.66
N LYS A 473 -9.60 -23.14 -11.87
CA LYS A 473 -9.99 -22.69 -13.21
C LYS A 473 -8.83 -21.96 -13.86
N ARG A 474 -8.62 -22.25 -15.14
CA ARG A 474 -7.70 -21.51 -16.01
C ARG A 474 -8.21 -20.09 -16.20
N THR A 475 -7.35 -19.09 -16.00
CA THR A 475 -7.66 -17.66 -16.11
C THR A 475 -6.94 -16.99 -17.27
N MET A 476 -5.84 -17.58 -17.77
CA MET A 476 -4.97 -16.98 -18.78
C MET A 476 -4.78 -17.90 -19.99
N GLY A 477 -5.01 -17.33 -21.17
CA GLY A 477 -4.81 -17.92 -22.48
C GLY A 477 -3.41 -17.66 -23.05
N TRP A 478 -2.99 -18.50 -24.00
CA TRP A 478 -1.74 -18.27 -24.73
C TRP A 478 -1.80 -17.01 -25.61
N SER A 479 -3.00 -16.70 -26.12
CA SER A 479 -3.31 -15.52 -26.93
C SER A 479 -3.26 -14.21 -26.15
N ASP A 480 -3.47 -14.23 -24.83
CA ASP A 480 -3.46 -13.03 -23.98
C ASP A 480 -2.09 -12.34 -23.95
N PHE A 481 -1.04 -13.06 -24.36
CA PHE A 481 0.35 -12.58 -24.42
C PHE A 481 0.90 -12.53 -25.86
N SER A 482 0.01 -12.41 -26.86
CA SER A 482 0.38 -12.51 -28.28
C SER A 482 0.27 -11.21 -29.08
N GLN A 483 -0.26 -10.13 -28.50
CA GLN A 483 -0.43 -8.84 -29.18
C GLN A 483 -0.14 -7.70 -28.22
N TRP A 484 0.91 -6.91 -28.48
CA TRP A 484 1.02 -5.48 -28.22
C TRP A 484 1.98 -4.87 -29.25
#